data_AF-A0A8J7WZ34-F1
#
_entry.id   AF-A0A8J7WZ34-F1
#
_cell.length_a   1.000
_cell.length_b   1.000
_cell.length_c   1.000
_cell.angle_alpha   90.00
_cell.angle_beta   90.00
_cell.angle_gamma   90.00
#
_symmetry.space_group_name_H-M   'P 1'
#
loop_
_entity.id
_entity.type
_entity.pdbx_description
1 polymer ?
#
loop_
_entity_poly.entity_id
_entity_poly.type
_entity_poly.pdbx_seq_one_letter_code
_entity_poly.pdbx_strand_id
1 'polypeptide(L)'
;MTYISRRLFLGLGAAAAGGLAWGVPWAWSGKNKSIETIQEIKMEKKPSIGLALGAGGANGLAHILMLEVFDELGLVPDAIAGCSIGSIMGALFASGKSSSEIKAMVDELVVRKDDTWKDVFLRKDLLQWVQFLDPELGRGGFISGDAFLDFLYEHIQMDTFEDLAIPLCVVATDFWEREAVVYDSGPLLSAIQASMALPGLFTPVRRDGRILIDGGAVNPVPYDTLIESCQVTVAVDVTGQRSPKKDLSFLDTIFNTFQIMQHSIVREKYAKHPPDIVITPDIVDVRALDFHRVDTIFKQAKPAKDKLKRELEALFV
;
A
#
# COMPACT_ATOMS: atom_id res chain seq x y z
N MET A 1 -29.02 19.62 -27.68
CA MET A 1 -28.60 18.98 -28.95
C MET A 1 -28.81 17.49 -28.79
N THR A 2 -29.50 16.86 -29.74
CA THR A 2 -30.06 15.51 -29.54
C THR A 2 -29.83 14.68 -30.81
N TYR A 3 -29.04 13.61 -30.70
CA TYR A 3 -28.86 12.60 -31.76
C TYR A 3 -28.88 11.23 -31.04
N ILE A 4 -30.01 10.51 -31.08
CA ILE A 4 -30.48 9.63 -32.16
C ILE A 4 -29.69 8.30 -32.21
N SER A 5 -30.41 7.24 -31.89
CA SER A 5 -29.99 5.83 -31.92
C SER A 5 -29.82 5.27 -33.33
N ARG A 6 -29.02 4.20 -33.48
CA ARG A 6 -29.35 3.11 -34.42
C ARG A 6 -28.90 1.73 -33.91
N ARG A 7 -29.81 0.77 -34.07
CA ARG A 7 -29.64 -0.67 -33.81
C ARG A 7 -29.32 -1.40 -35.13
N LEU A 8 -29.00 -2.69 -34.98
CA LEU A 8 -29.17 -3.81 -35.92
C LEU A 8 -28.09 -4.05 -36.99
N PHE A 9 -27.51 -5.26 -36.93
CA PHE A 9 -27.40 -6.16 -38.08
C PHE A 9 -27.70 -7.61 -37.63
N LEU A 10 -28.67 -8.27 -38.28
CA LEU A 10 -28.78 -9.74 -38.35
C LEU A 10 -27.77 -10.21 -39.43
N GLY A 11 -27.31 -11.46 -39.55
CA GLY A 11 -27.83 -12.74 -39.09
C GLY A 11 -28.11 -13.66 -40.29
N LEU A 12 -27.30 -14.72 -40.44
CA LEU A 12 -27.34 -15.86 -41.37
C LEU A 12 -26.62 -16.99 -40.60
N GLY A 13 -27.06 -18.24 -40.38
CA GLY A 13 -27.98 -19.12 -41.11
C GLY A 13 -27.17 -20.15 -41.95
N ALA A 14 -27.43 -21.46 -42.02
CA ALA A 14 -28.22 -22.42 -41.21
C ALA A 14 -27.95 -23.88 -41.69
N ALA A 15 -28.04 -24.90 -40.80
CA ALA A 15 -28.12 -26.37 -41.09
C ALA A 15 -26.92 -27.00 -41.89
N ALA A 16 -26.68 -28.32 -42.04
CA ALA A 16 -27.26 -29.63 -41.64
C ALA A 16 -26.16 -30.73 -41.91
N ALA A 17 -26.24 -32.05 -41.60
CA ALA A 17 -27.03 -32.92 -40.72
C ALA A 17 -26.43 -34.37 -40.72
N GLY A 18 -26.74 -35.21 -39.71
CA GLY A 18 -26.41 -36.66 -39.66
C GLY A 18 -25.06 -37.02 -39.00
N GLY A 19 -24.89 -38.10 -38.21
CA GLY A 19 -25.83 -39.14 -37.78
C GLY A 19 -25.40 -40.56 -38.22
N LEU A 20 -24.86 -41.36 -37.31
CA LEU A 20 -24.79 -42.84 -37.39
C LEU A 20 -24.37 -43.44 -36.03
N ALA A 21 -24.99 -44.55 -35.63
CA ALA A 21 -24.80 -45.18 -34.32
C ALA A 21 -24.51 -46.68 -34.43
N TRP A 22 -23.63 -47.17 -33.56
CA TRP A 22 -23.39 -48.58 -33.20
C TRP A 22 -23.12 -48.58 -31.66
N GLY A 23 -23.49 -49.55 -30.83
CA GLY A 23 -24.18 -50.82 -31.11
C GLY A 23 -24.16 -51.84 -29.96
N VAL A 24 -24.54 -51.46 -28.71
CA VAL A 24 -24.94 -52.34 -27.57
C VAL A 24 -23.92 -53.44 -27.11
N PRO A 25 -24.22 -54.31 -26.10
CA PRO A 25 -24.53 -54.00 -24.69
C PRO A 25 -23.70 -54.81 -23.66
N TRP A 26 -23.63 -54.37 -22.40
CA TRP A 26 -23.78 -55.28 -21.25
C TRP A 26 -24.39 -54.56 -20.05
N ALA A 27 -25.24 -55.25 -19.31
CA ALA A 27 -26.01 -54.69 -18.20
C ALA A 27 -25.57 -55.32 -16.88
N TRP A 28 -25.56 -54.52 -15.81
CA TRP A 28 -25.66 -55.04 -14.45
C TRP A 28 -26.57 -54.13 -13.61
N SER A 29 -27.67 -54.71 -13.10
CA SER A 29 -28.66 -54.00 -12.28
C SER A 29 -28.23 -53.99 -10.82
N GLY A 30 -28.29 -52.84 -10.14
CA GLY A 30 -27.76 -52.77 -8.77
C GLY A 30 -28.17 -51.56 -7.92
N LYS A 31 -29.48 -51.43 -7.65
CA LYS A 31 -30.08 -50.59 -6.58
C LYS A 31 -30.02 -49.06 -6.74
N ASN A 32 -31.23 -48.47 -6.78
CA ASN A 32 -31.47 -47.09 -6.36
C ASN A 32 -30.82 -46.83 -4.99
N LYS A 33 -29.92 -45.84 -4.94
CA LYS A 33 -29.92 -44.88 -3.85
C LYS A 33 -30.36 -43.55 -4.45
N SER A 34 -31.23 -42.85 -3.74
CA SER A 34 -31.62 -41.47 -4.05
C SER A 34 -30.35 -40.63 -4.26
N ILE A 35 -30.26 -39.99 -5.41
CA ILE A 35 -29.34 -38.86 -5.58
C ILE A 35 -29.98 -37.74 -4.76
N GLU A 36 -29.58 -37.65 -3.49
CA GLU A 36 -29.78 -36.43 -2.73
C GLU A 36 -29.07 -35.33 -3.51
N THR A 37 -29.85 -34.34 -3.93
CA THR A 37 -29.31 -33.13 -4.55
C THR A 37 -28.38 -32.49 -3.53
N ILE A 38 -27.07 -32.68 -3.71
CA ILE A 38 -26.08 -31.82 -3.07
C ILE A 38 -26.38 -30.43 -3.60
N GLN A 39 -27.10 -29.65 -2.81
CA GLN A 39 -27.17 -28.21 -3.02
C GLN A 39 -25.72 -27.75 -3.00
N GLU A 40 -25.26 -27.16 -4.10
CA GLU A 40 -24.03 -26.39 -4.07
C GLU A 40 -24.19 -25.38 -2.94
N ILE A 41 -23.47 -25.60 -1.84
CA ILE A 41 -23.29 -24.58 -0.83
C ILE A 41 -22.53 -23.49 -1.57
N LYS A 42 -23.26 -22.46 -2.00
CA LYS A 42 -22.67 -21.18 -2.35
C LYS A 42 -21.92 -20.73 -1.12
N MET A 43 -20.63 -21.06 -1.06
CA MET A 43 -19.68 -20.32 -0.25
C MET A 43 -19.84 -18.88 -0.71
N GLU A 44 -20.41 -18.03 0.13
CA GLU A 44 -20.46 -16.60 -0.16
C GLU A 44 -19.01 -16.15 -0.30
N LYS A 45 -18.64 -15.86 -1.55
CA LYS A 45 -17.27 -15.50 -1.87
C LYS A 45 -17.01 -14.18 -1.15
N LYS A 46 -16.11 -14.20 -0.17
CA LYS A 46 -15.62 -13.00 0.52
C LYS A 46 -15.38 -11.90 -0.53
N PRO A 47 -15.88 -10.67 -0.32
CA PRO A 47 -15.67 -9.59 -1.29
C PRO A 47 -14.17 -9.37 -1.46
N SER A 48 -13.71 -9.10 -2.69
CA SER A 48 -12.30 -8.79 -2.91
C SER A 48 -11.94 -7.43 -2.33
N ILE A 49 -10.85 -7.35 -1.56
CA ILE A 49 -10.44 -6.17 -0.81
C ILE A 49 -9.17 -5.56 -1.41
N GLY A 50 -9.26 -4.32 -1.86
CA GLY A 50 -8.13 -3.50 -2.28
C GLY A 50 -7.63 -2.64 -1.13
N LEU A 51 -6.32 -2.69 -0.83
CA LEU A 51 -5.69 -1.90 0.23
C LEU A 51 -4.79 -0.81 -0.34
N ALA A 52 -5.17 0.45 -0.16
CA ALA A 52 -4.36 1.60 -0.55
C ALA A 52 -3.63 2.22 0.64
N LEU A 53 -2.31 2.24 0.56
CA LEU A 53 -1.39 2.76 1.56
C LEU A 53 -0.84 4.11 1.08
N GLY A 54 -1.27 5.18 1.75
CA GLY A 54 -0.92 6.54 1.37
C GLY A 54 0.48 7.01 1.73
N ALA A 55 0.85 8.18 1.20
CA ALA A 55 2.06 8.91 1.53
C ALA A 55 2.01 9.56 2.92
N GLY A 56 3.19 9.82 3.51
CA GLY A 56 3.30 10.51 4.81
C GLY A 56 4.69 10.49 5.47
N GLY A 57 5.75 10.03 4.79
CA GLY A 57 7.08 9.86 5.39
C GLY A 57 7.02 8.96 6.63
N ALA A 58 7.66 9.36 7.73
CA ALA A 58 7.66 8.62 8.99
C ALA A 58 6.27 8.28 9.55
N ASN A 59 5.22 9.07 9.24
CA ASN A 59 3.85 8.71 9.64
C ASN A 59 3.40 7.37 9.03
N GLY A 60 3.96 6.98 7.88
CA GLY A 60 3.71 5.70 7.22
C GLY A 60 4.14 4.46 7.98
N LEU A 61 4.89 4.59 9.09
CA LEU A 61 5.03 3.48 10.05
C LEU A 61 3.66 3.05 10.59
N ALA A 62 2.66 3.93 10.67
CA ALA A 62 1.30 3.57 11.06
C ALA A 62 0.61 2.56 10.14
N HIS A 63 1.07 2.38 8.89
CA HIS A 63 0.58 1.32 8.00
C HIS A 63 0.78 -0.06 8.61
N ILE A 64 1.86 -0.27 9.37
CA ILE A 64 2.15 -1.54 10.06
C ILE A 64 0.98 -1.93 10.97
N LEU A 65 0.40 -0.99 11.71
CA LEU A 65 -0.77 -1.26 12.56
C LEU A 65 -2.04 -1.59 11.76
N MET A 66 -2.12 -1.17 10.49
CA MET A 66 -3.23 -1.52 9.61
C MET A 66 -3.02 -2.92 9.02
N LEU A 67 -1.80 -3.26 8.63
CA LEU A 67 -1.40 -4.60 8.21
C LEU A 67 -1.62 -5.62 9.35
N GLU A 68 -1.34 -5.24 10.60
CA GLU A 68 -1.68 -6.06 11.79
C GLU A 68 -3.18 -6.40 11.87
N VAL A 69 -4.09 -5.56 11.34
CA VAL A 69 -5.53 -5.89 11.28
C VAL A 69 -5.81 -7.01 10.28
N PHE A 70 -5.17 -6.96 9.11
CA PHE A 70 -5.31 -8.01 8.10
C PHE A 70 -4.82 -9.36 8.64
N ASP A 71 -3.64 -9.38 9.28
CA ASP A 71 -3.11 -10.57 9.94
C ASP A 71 -4.03 -11.06 11.09
N GLU A 72 -4.48 -10.17 11.99
CA GLU A 72 -5.37 -10.52 13.11
C GLU A 72 -6.72 -11.10 12.67
N LEU A 73 -7.23 -10.70 11.51
CA LEU A 73 -8.50 -11.18 10.94
C LEU A 73 -8.33 -12.36 9.96
N GLY A 74 -7.09 -12.78 9.67
CA GLY A 74 -6.80 -13.78 8.64
C GLY A 74 -7.29 -13.35 7.25
N LEU A 75 -7.15 -12.06 6.94
CA LEU A 75 -7.51 -11.45 5.67
C LEU A 75 -6.24 -11.17 4.86
N VAL A 76 -6.31 -11.38 3.55
CA VAL A 76 -5.26 -11.01 2.60
C VAL A 76 -5.91 -10.05 1.60
N PRO A 77 -5.35 -8.85 1.35
CA PRO A 77 -5.80 -7.99 0.27
C PRO A 77 -5.67 -8.71 -1.09
N ASP A 78 -6.66 -8.58 -1.96
CA ASP A 78 -6.59 -9.09 -3.34
C ASP A 78 -5.66 -8.24 -4.23
N ALA A 79 -5.49 -6.97 -3.86
CA ALA A 79 -4.52 -6.05 -4.47
C ALA A 79 -4.12 -4.93 -3.48
N ILE A 80 -2.93 -4.38 -3.67
CA ILE A 80 -2.39 -3.26 -2.88
C ILE A 80 -2.04 -2.09 -3.81
N ALA A 81 -2.27 -0.87 -3.35
CA ALA A 81 -1.79 0.35 -4.01
C ALA A 81 -0.93 1.16 -3.05
N GLY A 82 0.27 1.54 -3.47
CA GLY A 82 1.24 2.24 -2.62
C GLY A 82 1.69 3.58 -3.19
N CYS A 83 1.80 4.59 -2.33
CA CYS A 83 2.41 5.87 -2.66
C CYS A 83 3.46 6.25 -1.61
N SER A 84 4.67 6.64 -2.04
CA SER A 84 5.77 7.02 -1.15
C SER A 84 6.03 5.89 -0.14
N ILE A 85 6.10 6.19 1.15
CA ILE A 85 6.28 5.20 2.23
C ILE A 85 5.24 4.05 2.16
N GLY A 86 4.05 4.31 1.63
CA GLY A 86 3.02 3.29 1.38
C GLY A 86 3.41 2.26 0.33
N SER A 87 4.26 2.61 -0.66
CA SER A 87 4.82 1.63 -1.59
C SER A 87 5.86 0.71 -0.96
N ILE A 88 6.63 1.20 0.03
CA ILE A 88 7.58 0.37 0.78
C ILE A 88 6.81 -0.62 1.67
N MET A 89 5.86 -0.11 2.46
CA MET A 89 5.03 -0.95 3.34
C MET A 89 4.18 -1.94 2.53
N GLY A 90 3.65 -1.49 1.39
CA GLY A 90 2.93 -2.34 0.45
C GLY A 90 3.80 -3.44 -0.14
N ALA A 91 5.02 -3.13 -0.60
CA ALA A 91 5.94 -4.12 -1.15
C ALA A 91 6.46 -5.13 -0.10
N LEU A 92 6.74 -4.68 1.13
CA LEU A 92 7.17 -5.56 2.23
C LEU A 92 6.07 -6.57 2.60
N PHE A 93 4.81 -6.15 2.61
CA PHE A 93 3.68 -7.05 2.88
C PHE A 93 3.34 -7.92 1.66
N ALA A 94 3.36 -7.34 0.46
CA ALA A 94 3.12 -8.05 -0.80
C ALA A 94 4.19 -9.10 -1.11
N SER A 95 5.42 -8.98 -0.60
CA SER A 95 6.44 -10.04 -0.69
C SER A 95 6.22 -11.21 0.28
N GLY A 96 5.09 -11.21 1.00
CA GLY A 96 4.63 -12.32 1.84
C GLY A 96 5.08 -12.25 3.31
N LYS A 97 5.62 -11.12 3.77
CA LYS A 97 6.00 -10.93 5.17
C LYS A 97 4.78 -10.53 6.01
N SER A 98 4.68 -11.10 7.20
CA SER A 98 3.68 -10.68 8.18
C SER A 98 3.95 -9.26 8.68
N SER A 99 2.91 -8.59 9.15
CA SER A 99 3.02 -7.31 9.87
C SER A 99 3.98 -7.39 11.06
N SER A 100 4.08 -8.56 11.70
CA SER A 100 4.99 -8.80 12.84
C SER A 100 6.47 -8.78 12.44
N GLU A 101 6.81 -9.31 11.26
CA GLU A 101 8.17 -9.26 10.71
C GLU A 101 8.52 -7.84 10.27
N ILE A 102 7.60 -7.15 9.58
CA ILE A 102 7.78 -5.74 9.18
C ILE A 102 7.96 -4.84 10.42
N LYS A 103 7.19 -5.10 11.48
CA LYS A 103 7.34 -4.40 12.76
C LYS A 103 8.71 -4.68 13.40
N ALA A 104 9.17 -5.93 13.40
CA ALA A 104 10.48 -6.31 13.94
C ALA A 104 11.64 -5.60 13.20
N MET A 105 11.57 -5.51 11.87
CA MET A 105 12.52 -4.76 11.04
C MET A 105 12.60 -3.27 11.44
N VAL A 106 11.46 -2.64 11.73
CA VAL A 106 11.43 -1.24 12.19
C VAL A 106 11.93 -1.11 13.63
N ASP A 107 11.55 -2.00 14.54
CA ASP A 107 12.04 -2.02 15.92
C ASP A 107 13.56 -2.27 16.01
N GLU A 108 14.13 -3.04 15.07
CA GLU A 108 15.58 -3.29 14.96
C GLU A 108 16.34 -2.01 14.61
N LEU A 109 15.87 -1.27 13.60
CA LEU A 109 16.48 -0.01 13.16
C LEU A 109 16.25 1.17 14.11
N VAL A 110 15.11 1.24 14.79
CA VAL A 110 14.81 2.42 15.60
C VAL A 110 15.70 2.44 16.85
N VAL A 111 16.66 3.36 16.84
CA VAL A 111 17.36 3.82 18.03
C VAL A 111 16.41 4.73 18.82
N ARG A 112 15.95 4.24 19.97
CA ARG A 112 15.12 5.02 20.89
C ARG A 112 15.98 6.04 21.63
N LYS A 113 15.36 7.15 22.06
CA LYS A 113 16.04 8.21 22.81
C LYS A 113 16.68 7.72 24.13
N ASP A 114 16.14 6.63 24.69
CA ASP A 114 16.60 6.01 25.93
C ASP A 114 17.51 4.78 25.70
N ASP A 115 17.76 4.37 24.45
CA ASP A 115 18.71 3.30 24.13
C ASP A 115 20.13 3.76 24.51
N THR A 116 20.86 2.93 25.27
CA THR A 116 22.24 3.27 25.62
C THR A 116 23.17 2.98 24.44
N TRP A 117 24.34 3.63 24.41
CA TRP A 117 25.38 3.31 23.44
C TRP A 117 25.78 1.83 23.42
N LYS A 118 25.57 1.07 24.51
CA LYS A 118 25.78 -0.38 24.52
C LYS A 118 24.69 -1.12 23.75
N ASP A 119 23.44 -0.72 23.90
CA ASP A 119 22.30 -1.37 23.25
C ASP A 119 22.36 -1.18 21.72
N VAL A 120 22.77 0.01 21.27
CA VAL A 120 23.05 0.29 19.86
C VAL A 120 24.23 -0.53 19.33
N PHE A 121 25.33 -0.61 20.09
CA PHE A 121 26.54 -1.36 19.68
C PHE A 121 26.36 -2.90 19.72
N LEU A 122 25.37 -3.39 20.47
CA LEU A 122 25.00 -4.81 20.53
C LEU A 122 24.17 -5.25 19.31
N ARG A 123 23.40 -4.35 18.70
CA ARG A 123 22.74 -4.59 17.40
C ARG A 123 23.79 -4.41 16.29
N LYS A 124 24.56 -5.48 16.03
CA LYS A 124 25.70 -5.46 15.08
C LYS A 124 25.32 -4.91 13.71
N ASP A 125 24.11 -5.22 13.26
CA ASP A 125 23.59 -4.86 11.95
C ASP A 125 23.15 -3.38 11.87
N LEU A 126 23.08 -2.65 12.99
CA LEU A 126 22.94 -1.19 12.98
C LEU A 126 24.22 -0.48 12.57
N LEU A 127 25.41 -1.02 12.86
CA LEU A 127 26.68 -0.30 12.67
C LEU A 127 27.00 0.02 11.20
N GLN A 128 26.39 -0.72 10.27
CA GLN A 128 26.46 -0.46 8.82
C GLN A 128 25.48 0.63 8.36
N TRP A 129 24.38 0.86 9.08
CA TRP A 129 23.34 1.87 8.77
C TRP A 129 23.49 3.16 9.58
N VAL A 130 24.17 3.13 10.72
CA VAL A 130 24.61 4.31 11.46
C VAL A 130 25.81 4.92 10.73
N GLN A 131 25.55 5.72 9.69
CA GLN A 131 26.59 6.51 9.04
C GLN A 131 27.22 7.49 10.05
N PHE A 132 28.55 7.40 10.17
CA PHE A 132 29.49 8.23 10.93
C PHE A 132 28.91 9.22 11.96
N LEU A 133 29.21 8.98 13.24
CA LEU A 133 29.15 10.00 14.28
C LEU A 133 29.87 11.28 13.81
N ASP A 134 29.15 12.39 13.76
CA ASP A 134 29.75 13.72 13.87
C ASP A 134 29.95 14.03 15.38
N PRO A 135 31.19 14.09 15.89
CA PRO A 135 31.44 14.32 17.31
C PRO A 135 31.09 15.74 17.78
N GLU A 136 30.84 16.69 16.87
CA GLU A 136 30.53 18.09 17.22
C GLU A 136 29.05 18.29 17.59
N LEU A 137 28.15 17.39 17.16
CA LEU A 137 26.75 17.37 17.62
C LEU A 137 26.60 16.42 18.82
N GLY A 138 26.70 16.98 20.04
CA GLY A 138 26.48 16.27 21.31
C GLY A 138 25.04 15.79 21.57
N ARG A 139 24.50 14.92 20.71
CA ARG A 139 23.22 14.21 20.84
C ARG A 139 23.43 12.75 20.42
N GLY A 140 22.81 11.81 21.14
CA GLY A 140 22.99 10.36 20.94
C GLY A 140 22.68 9.91 19.50
N GLY A 141 23.28 8.81 19.08
CA GLY A 141 23.28 8.36 17.69
C GLY A 141 21.88 8.24 17.08
N PHE A 142 21.69 8.86 15.92
CA PHE A 142 20.52 8.70 15.05
C PHE A 142 20.94 7.94 13.79
N ILE A 143 20.11 7.02 13.31
CA ILE A 143 20.19 6.53 11.93
C ILE A 143 19.64 7.63 11.02
N SER A 144 20.31 7.91 9.90
CA SER A 144 19.78 8.83 8.90
C SER A 144 18.50 8.26 8.28
N GLY A 145 17.55 9.14 7.93
CA GLY A 145 16.30 8.69 7.29
C GLY A 145 16.55 7.88 6.01
N ASP A 146 17.62 8.21 5.31
CA ASP A 146 18.05 7.57 4.07
C ASP A 146 18.52 6.12 4.33
N ALA A 147 19.39 5.92 5.33
CA ALA A 147 19.86 4.59 5.72
C ALA A 147 18.72 3.69 6.26
N PHE A 148 17.70 4.28 6.90
CA PHE A 148 16.49 3.56 7.28
C PHE A 148 15.71 3.06 6.05
N LEU A 149 15.59 3.88 5.00
CA LEU A 149 14.91 3.49 3.76
C LEU A 149 15.71 2.44 2.97
N ASP A 150 17.03 2.60 2.89
CA ASP A 150 17.90 1.66 2.18
C ASP A 150 17.84 0.23 2.79
N PHE A 151 17.86 0.11 4.11
CA PHE A 151 17.60 -1.17 4.78
C PHE A 151 16.23 -1.76 4.45
N LEU A 152 15.16 -0.94 4.43
CA LEU A 152 13.84 -1.43 4.06
C LEU A 152 13.79 -1.91 2.60
N TYR A 153 14.52 -1.25 1.68
CA TYR A 153 14.65 -1.70 0.30
C TYR A 153 15.34 -3.07 0.21
N GLU A 154 16.45 -3.28 0.93
CA GLU A 154 17.15 -4.57 0.98
C GLU A 154 16.24 -5.70 1.52
N HIS A 155 15.35 -5.38 2.45
CA HIS A 155 14.44 -6.36 3.05
C HIS A 155 13.24 -6.73 2.16
N ILE A 156 12.90 -5.97 1.11
CA ILE A 156 11.82 -6.36 0.18
C ILE A 156 12.13 -7.70 -0.48
N GLN A 157 13.40 -7.91 -0.90
CA GLN A 157 13.93 -9.16 -1.46
C GLN A 157 13.18 -9.69 -2.70
N MET A 158 12.62 -8.78 -3.51
CA MET A 158 11.92 -9.09 -4.76
C MET A 158 12.45 -8.18 -5.87
N ASP A 159 12.79 -8.76 -7.03
CA ASP A 159 13.36 -8.01 -8.16
C ASP A 159 12.25 -7.32 -8.98
N THR A 160 11.10 -7.98 -9.13
CA THR A 160 10.00 -7.55 -9.98
C THR A 160 8.64 -7.54 -9.26
N PHE A 161 7.65 -6.86 -9.82
CA PHE A 161 6.28 -6.88 -9.30
C PHE A 161 5.65 -8.28 -9.40
N GLU A 162 6.06 -9.03 -10.42
CA GLU A 162 5.61 -10.38 -10.73
C GLU A 162 6.09 -11.43 -9.70
N ASP A 163 7.10 -11.11 -8.89
CA ASP A 163 7.58 -11.96 -7.79
C ASP A 163 6.73 -11.84 -6.50
N LEU A 164 5.83 -10.83 -6.43
CA LEU A 164 5.03 -10.56 -5.24
C LEU A 164 3.88 -11.56 -5.07
N ALA A 165 3.62 -11.96 -3.83
CA ALA A 165 2.51 -12.84 -3.46
C ALA A 165 1.14 -12.13 -3.52
N ILE A 166 1.12 -10.80 -3.44
CA ILE A 166 -0.06 -9.95 -3.59
C ILE A 166 0.21 -8.94 -4.72
N PRO A 167 -0.69 -8.77 -5.71
CA PRO A 167 -0.56 -7.73 -6.73
C PRO A 167 -0.40 -6.35 -6.11
N LEU A 168 0.67 -5.64 -6.48
CA LEU A 168 0.97 -4.29 -6.02
C LEU A 168 0.96 -3.33 -7.22
N CYS A 169 0.36 -2.17 -7.05
CA CYS A 169 0.64 -1.02 -7.90
C CYS A 169 1.31 0.11 -7.08
N VAL A 170 2.25 0.80 -7.70
CA VAL A 170 3.05 1.89 -7.09
C VAL A 170 2.86 3.14 -7.91
N VAL A 171 2.50 4.25 -7.26
CA VAL A 171 2.26 5.52 -7.97
C VAL A 171 3.43 6.48 -7.78
N ALA A 172 3.96 6.99 -8.88
CA ALA A 172 4.91 8.10 -8.94
C ALA A 172 4.29 9.28 -9.69
N THR A 173 4.93 10.45 -9.63
CA THR A 173 4.52 11.64 -10.39
C THR A 173 5.49 11.89 -11.54
N ASP A 174 5.00 12.06 -12.77
CA ASP A 174 5.82 12.66 -13.83
C ASP A 174 6.03 14.15 -13.57
N PHE A 175 7.28 14.56 -13.39
CA PHE A 175 7.63 15.94 -13.05
C PHE A 175 7.27 16.96 -14.13
N TRP A 176 7.29 16.56 -15.41
CA TRP A 176 7.07 17.46 -16.54
C TRP A 176 5.64 17.39 -17.06
N GLU A 177 5.09 16.18 -17.21
CA GLU A 177 3.71 15.96 -17.66
C GLU A 177 2.67 16.20 -16.55
N ARG A 178 3.10 16.20 -15.27
CA ARG A 178 2.27 16.49 -14.07
C ARG A 178 1.13 15.50 -13.86
N GLU A 179 1.32 14.28 -14.34
CA GLU A 179 0.37 13.18 -14.24
C GLU A 179 0.86 12.09 -13.28
N ALA A 180 -0.07 11.24 -12.84
CA ALA A 180 0.26 10.01 -12.12
C ALA A 180 0.81 8.97 -13.10
N VAL A 181 1.95 8.38 -12.75
CA VAL A 181 2.50 7.20 -13.43
C VAL A 181 2.31 6.02 -12.48
N VAL A 182 1.50 5.05 -12.89
CA VAL A 182 1.21 3.83 -12.13
C VAL A 182 2.10 2.70 -12.66
N TYR A 183 2.80 2.03 -11.76
CA TYR A 183 3.64 0.87 -12.04
C TYR A 183 3.08 -0.37 -11.35
N ASP A 184 2.88 -1.45 -12.10
CA ASP A 184 2.32 -2.73 -11.64
C ASP A 184 3.11 -3.95 -12.16
N SER A 185 4.23 -3.70 -12.85
CA SER A 185 4.98 -4.68 -13.64
C SER A 185 6.46 -4.30 -13.82
N GLY A 186 7.33 -5.30 -14.00
CA GLY A 186 8.76 -5.12 -14.23
C GLY A 186 9.57 -4.77 -12.98
N PRO A 187 10.72 -4.05 -13.08
CA PRO A 187 11.64 -3.87 -11.96
C PRO A 187 11.05 -3.06 -10.80
N LEU A 188 10.84 -3.72 -9.65
CA LEU A 188 10.05 -3.22 -8.52
C LEU A 188 10.74 -2.06 -7.78
N LEU A 189 11.99 -2.28 -7.34
CA LEU A 189 12.71 -1.33 -6.48
C LEU A 189 12.80 0.08 -7.11
N SER A 190 13.07 0.17 -8.41
CA SER A 190 13.16 1.47 -9.10
C SER A 190 11.82 2.22 -9.20
N ALA A 191 10.68 1.52 -9.21
CA ALA A 191 9.36 2.15 -9.14
C ALA A 191 9.06 2.67 -7.72
N ILE A 192 9.44 1.92 -6.68
CA ILE A 192 9.36 2.34 -5.28
C ILE A 192 10.24 3.58 -5.05
N GLN A 193 11.50 3.56 -5.52
CA GLN A 193 12.42 4.70 -5.42
C GLN A 193 11.86 5.95 -6.12
N ALA A 194 11.20 5.79 -7.28
CA ALA A 194 10.51 6.90 -7.95
C ALA A 194 9.33 7.43 -7.12
N SER A 195 8.51 6.53 -6.55
CA SER A 195 7.39 6.89 -5.67
C SER A 195 7.83 7.56 -4.35
N MET A 196 9.07 7.30 -3.91
CA MET A 196 9.72 7.86 -2.72
C MET A 196 10.53 9.14 -2.98
N ALA A 197 10.68 9.61 -4.23
CA ALA A 197 11.57 10.70 -4.60
C ALA A 197 11.03 12.10 -4.21
N LEU A 198 10.93 12.35 -2.90
CA LEU A 198 10.31 13.53 -2.30
C LEU A 198 11.12 14.82 -2.61
N PRO A 199 10.53 15.82 -3.28
CA PRO A 199 11.24 17.03 -3.67
C PRO A 199 11.85 17.78 -2.49
N GLY A 200 13.12 18.19 -2.66
CA GLY A 200 13.89 18.88 -1.61
C GLY A 200 14.50 17.95 -0.55
N LEU A 201 14.29 16.64 -0.66
CA LEU A 201 14.91 15.63 0.20
C LEU A 201 15.65 14.55 -0.60
N PHE A 202 14.99 13.98 -1.60
CA PHE A 202 15.56 12.94 -2.47
C PHE A 202 15.74 13.44 -3.91
N THR A 203 16.63 12.78 -4.65
CA THR A 203 16.90 13.10 -6.06
C THR A 203 15.79 12.51 -6.96
N PRO A 204 15.23 13.27 -7.91
CA PRO A 204 14.27 12.74 -8.88
C PRO A 204 14.83 11.55 -9.67
N VAL A 205 14.01 10.50 -9.84
CA VAL A 205 14.41 9.25 -10.51
C VAL A 205 14.18 9.36 -12.02
N ARG A 206 15.13 8.85 -12.82
CA ARG A 206 14.97 8.72 -14.28
C ARG A 206 14.58 7.28 -14.61
N ARG A 207 13.38 7.08 -15.13
CA ARG A 207 12.86 5.76 -15.53
C ARG A 207 11.94 5.93 -16.74
N ASP A 208 11.99 4.98 -17.68
CA ASP A 208 11.13 4.91 -18.88
C ASP A 208 11.08 6.22 -19.72
N GLY A 209 12.21 6.94 -19.76
CA GLY A 209 12.34 8.24 -20.44
C GLY A 209 11.79 9.45 -19.66
N ARG A 210 11.11 9.22 -18.54
CA ARG A 210 10.50 10.23 -17.66
C ARG A 210 11.46 10.70 -16.56
N ILE A 211 11.13 11.84 -15.94
CA ILE A 211 11.73 12.29 -14.67
C ILE A 211 10.62 12.23 -13.63
N LEU A 212 10.84 11.43 -12.58
CA LEU A 212 9.83 11.07 -11.61
C LEU A 212 10.15 11.65 -10.23
N ILE A 213 9.11 12.11 -9.54
CA ILE A 213 9.15 12.49 -8.12
C ILE A 213 8.06 11.73 -7.35
N ASP A 214 8.06 11.89 -6.03
CA ASP A 214 7.11 11.28 -5.10
C ASP A 214 5.65 11.36 -5.61
N GLY A 215 4.95 10.21 -5.57
CA GLY A 215 3.58 10.09 -6.08
C GLY A 215 2.57 10.98 -5.37
N GLY A 216 2.89 11.44 -4.17
CA GLY A 216 2.06 12.31 -3.35
C GLY A 216 1.88 13.72 -3.93
N ALA A 217 2.58 14.09 -5.00
CA ALA A 217 2.28 15.33 -5.71
C ALA A 217 0.97 15.25 -6.54
N VAL A 218 0.50 14.04 -6.90
CA VAL A 218 -0.69 13.83 -7.75
C VAL A 218 -1.69 12.81 -7.20
N ASN A 219 -1.23 11.76 -6.50
CA ASN A 219 -2.11 10.74 -5.93
C ASN A 219 -1.60 10.25 -4.55
N PRO A 220 -1.85 11.01 -3.46
CA PRO A 220 -1.30 10.72 -2.14
C PRO A 220 -1.86 9.45 -1.48
N VAL A 221 -3.08 9.04 -1.85
CA VAL A 221 -3.75 7.83 -1.35
C VAL A 221 -4.39 7.13 -2.56
N PRO A 222 -3.71 6.15 -3.18
CA PRO A 222 -4.07 5.62 -4.49
C PRO A 222 -5.16 4.52 -4.45
N TYR A 223 -6.26 4.74 -3.73
CA TYR A 223 -7.38 3.77 -3.70
C TYR A 223 -8.12 3.67 -5.03
N ASP A 224 -8.01 4.69 -5.87
CA ASP A 224 -8.68 4.78 -7.16
C ASP A 224 -8.13 3.81 -8.21
N THR A 225 -6.89 3.35 -8.06
CA THR A 225 -6.32 2.31 -8.92
C THR A 225 -6.89 0.91 -8.61
N LEU A 226 -7.65 0.77 -7.52
CA LEU A 226 -8.20 -0.52 -7.05
C LEU A 226 -9.72 -0.66 -7.26
N ILE A 227 -10.43 0.40 -7.65
CA ILE A 227 -11.91 0.39 -7.79
C ILE A 227 -12.38 -0.61 -8.86
N GLU A 228 -11.62 -0.78 -9.95
CA GLU A 228 -12.00 -1.67 -11.05
C GLU A 228 -11.63 -3.14 -10.79
N SER A 229 -10.72 -3.41 -9.85
CA SER A 229 -10.20 -4.75 -9.54
C SER A 229 -10.72 -5.34 -8.22
N CYS A 230 -11.16 -4.50 -7.28
CA CYS A 230 -11.63 -4.90 -5.96
C CYS A 230 -13.08 -4.49 -5.70
N GLN A 231 -13.83 -5.32 -4.98
CA GLN A 231 -15.22 -5.04 -4.60
C GLN A 231 -15.35 -4.09 -3.41
N VAL A 232 -14.31 -3.99 -2.57
CA VAL A 232 -14.21 -3.10 -1.43
C VAL A 232 -12.84 -2.43 -1.44
N THR A 233 -12.79 -1.13 -1.21
CA THR A 233 -11.57 -0.32 -1.17
C THR A 233 -11.31 0.23 0.24
N VAL A 234 -10.11 -0.04 0.76
CA VAL A 234 -9.60 0.45 2.05
C VAL A 234 -8.53 1.50 1.77
N ALA A 235 -8.80 2.76 2.11
CA ALA A 235 -7.87 3.86 1.95
C ALA A 235 -7.25 4.26 3.30
N VAL A 236 -5.94 4.10 3.43
CA VAL A 236 -5.18 4.48 4.62
C VAL A 236 -4.39 5.77 4.34
N ASP A 237 -4.89 6.90 4.85
CA ASP A 237 -4.26 8.22 4.76
C ASP A 237 -3.43 8.50 6.01
N VAL A 238 -2.10 8.55 5.84
CA VAL A 238 -1.12 8.81 6.91
C VAL A 238 -0.46 10.19 6.79
N THR A 239 -1.03 11.11 5.99
CA THR A 239 -0.45 12.45 5.76
C THR A 239 -0.16 13.18 7.08
N GLY A 240 -1.03 13.02 8.08
CA GLY A 240 -0.86 13.50 9.46
C GLY A 240 -0.97 15.03 9.59
N GLN A 241 -0.79 15.52 10.82
CA GLN A 241 -1.05 16.91 11.18
C GLN A 241 0.16 17.60 11.83
N ARG A 242 0.18 18.93 11.75
CA ARG A 242 1.24 19.79 12.28
C ARG A 242 0.60 20.85 13.17
N SER A 243 1.05 20.99 14.42
CA SER A 243 0.59 22.08 15.27
C SER A 243 1.12 23.42 14.73
N PRO A 244 0.34 24.53 14.82
CA PRO A 244 0.84 25.85 14.47
C PRO A 244 2.12 26.21 15.23
N LYS A 245 3.16 26.64 14.50
CA LYS A 245 4.43 27.09 15.07
C LYS A 245 4.68 28.55 14.72
N LYS A 246 5.26 29.28 15.67
CA LYS A 246 5.53 30.72 15.53
C LYS A 246 6.65 30.99 14.52
N ASP A 247 7.67 30.14 14.54
CA ASP A 247 8.84 30.21 13.66
C ASP A 247 8.83 29.00 12.73
N LEU A 248 8.97 29.23 11.42
CA LEU A 248 9.01 28.20 10.39
C LEU A 248 10.36 28.22 9.69
N SER A 249 10.99 27.05 9.54
CA SER A 249 12.16 26.91 8.66
C SER A 249 11.72 26.86 7.19
N PHE A 250 12.67 27.08 6.27
CA PHE A 250 12.43 26.90 4.84
C PHE A 250 11.92 25.47 4.53
N LEU A 251 12.55 24.45 5.12
CA LEU A 251 12.14 23.06 4.94
C LEU A 251 10.76 22.77 5.55
N ASP A 252 10.47 23.25 6.77
CA ASP A 252 9.12 23.10 7.35
C ASP A 252 8.06 23.77 6.44
N THR A 253 8.39 24.88 5.78
CA THR A 253 7.48 25.58 4.85
C THR A 253 7.22 24.76 3.58
N ILE A 254 8.27 24.20 2.97
CA ILE A 254 8.13 23.34 1.77
C ILE A 254 7.32 22.07 2.09
N PHE A 255 7.67 21.34 3.16
CA PHE A 255 6.95 20.12 3.53
C PHE A 255 5.49 20.39 3.93
N ASN A 256 5.22 21.44 4.69
CA ASN A 256 3.85 21.78 5.07
C ASN A 256 3.02 22.23 3.86
N THR A 257 3.64 22.89 2.87
CA THR A 257 2.99 23.20 1.58
C THR A 257 2.65 21.92 0.81
N PHE A 258 3.56 20.95 0.77
CA PHE A 258 3.32 19.64 0.16
C PHE A 258 2.17 18.89 0.84
N GLN A 259 2.15 18.83 2.18
CA GLN A 259 1.04 18.24 2.94
C GLN A 259 -0.31 18.96 2.73
N ILE A 260 -0.32 20.29 2.58
CA ILE A 260 -1.53 21.04 2.22
C ILE A 260 -2.06 20.62 0.84
N MET A 261 -1.17 20.49 -0.15
CA MET A 261 -1.56 20.02 -1.49
C MET A 261 -2.06 18.58 -1.45
N GLN A 262 -1.38 17.68 -0.73
CA GLN A 262 -1.81 16.29 -0.51
C GLN A 262 -3.22 16.21 0.08
N HIS A 263 -3.46 16.89 1.21
CA HIS A 263 -4.79 16.95 1.82
C HIS A 263 -5.85 17.55 0.88
N SER A 264 -5.51 18.55 0.07
CA SER A 264 -6.44 19.11 -0.91
C SER A 264 -6.80 18.10 -2.00
N ILE A 265 -5.84 17.33 -2.51
CA ILE A 265 -6.07 16.27 -3.50
C ILE A 265 -6.95 15.17 -2.91
N VAL A 266 -6.57 14.63 -1.73
CA VAL A 266 -7.29 13.54 -1.06
C VAL A 266 -8.73 13.95 -0.76
N ARG A 267 -8.94 15.15 -0.21
CA ARG A 267 -10.29 15.70 0.06
C ARG A 267 -11.15 15.79 -1.19
N GLU A 268 -10.62 16.33 -2.27
CA GLU A 268 -11.34 16.47 -3.54
C GLU A 268 -11.65 15.11 -4.19
N LYS A 269 -10.75 14.12 -4.03
CA LYS A 269 -10.98 12.76 -4.50
C LYS A 269 -12.10 12.08 -3.71
N TYR A 270 -12.01 12.05 -2.37
CA TYR A 270 -13.05 11.47 -1.50
C TYR A 270 -14.42 12.14 -1.70
N ALA A 271 -14.47 13.43 -2.00
CA ALA A 271 -15.72 14.14 -2.30
C ALA A 271 -16.38 13.73 -3.63
N LYS A 272 -15.60 13.21 -4.60
CA LYS A 272 -16.08 12.81 -5.93
C LYS A 272 -16.35 11.32 -6.04
N HIS A 273 -15.50 10.50 -5.44
CA HIS A 273 -15.60 9.04 -5.44
C HIS A 273 -15.03 8.51 -4.12
N PRO A 274 -15.81 8.43 -3.03
CA PRO A 274 -15.31 7.96 -1.75
C PRO A 274 -14.96 6.46 -1.83
N PRO A 275 -13.85 6.01 -1.22
CA PRO A 275 -13.61 4.59 -0.97
C PRO A 275 -14.56 4.08 0.12
N ASP A 276 -14.75 2.77 0.16
CA ASP A 276 -15.68 2.11 1.08
C ASP A 276 -15.26 2.27 2.54
N ILE A 277 -13.96 2.18 2.82
CA ILE A 277 -13.38 2.34 4.17
C ILE A 277 -12.25 3.38 4.13
N VAL A 278 -12.43 4.50 4.84
CA VAL A 278 -11.37 5.52 5.07
C VAL A 278 -10.79 5.39 6.47
N ILE A 279 -9.46 5.22 6.55
CA ILE A 279 -8.70 5.21 7.80
C ILE A 279 -7.69 6.36 7.78
N THR A 280 -7.81 7.29 8.73
CA THR A 280 -6.91 8.44 8.86
C THR A 280 -6.40 8.51 10.31
N PRO A 281 -5.20 7.98 10.61
CA PRO A 281 -4.59 8.10 11.92
C PRO A 281 -4.33 9.57 12.31
N ASP A 282 -4.73 9.96 13.52
CA ASP A 282 -4.55 11.31 14.05
C ASP A 282 -3.12 11.52 14.58
N ILE A 283 -2.14 11.41 13.67
CA ILE A 283 -0.71 11.53 13.96
C ILE A 283 -0.32 13.01 13.93
N VAL A 284 0.24 13.52 15.04
CA VAL A 284 0.49 14.95 15.23
C VAL A 284 1.97 15.23 15.52
N ASP A 285 2.49 16.26 14.85
CA ASP A 285 3.83 16.85 15.04
C ASP A 285 5.04 15.94 14.76
N VAL A 286 4.84 14.83 14.05
CA VAL A 286 5.92 14.00 13.47
C VAL A 286 6.39 14.65 12.15
N ARG A 287 7.70 14.64 11.87
CA ARG A 287 8.31 15.09 10.60
C ARG A 287 8.52 13.92 9.63
N ALA A 288 8.68 14.22 8.35
CA ALA A 288 8.84 13.22 7.29
C ALA A 288 9.96 12.18 7.52
N LEU A 289 11.02 12.52 8.27
CA LEU A 289 12.13 11.61 8.64
C LEU A 289 12.20 11.27 10.14
N ASP A 290 11.17 11.56 10.94
CA ASP A 290 11.13 11.23 12.38
C ASP A 290 10.86 9.72 12.62
N PHE A 291 11.46 8.81 11.86
CA PHE A 291 11.24 7.34 11.99
C PHE A 291 11.54 6.83 13.41
N HIS A 292 12.49 7.45 14.11
CA HIS A 292 12.80 7.21 15.52
C HIS A 292 11.62 7.43 16.49
N ARG A 293 10.50 8.03 16.04
CA ARG A 293 9.29 8.28 16.83
C ARG A 293 8.22 7.18 16.66
N VAL A 294 8.60 5.98 16.20
CA VAL A 294 7.69 4.83 16.00
C VAL A 294 6.72 4.61 17.17
N ASP A 295 7.19 4.64 18.41
CA ASP A 295 6.34 4.44 19.60
C ASP A 295 5.26 5.54 19.75
N THR A 296 5.56 6.77 19.33
CA THR A 296 4.57 7.87 19.29
C THR A 296 3.57 7.65 18.17
N ILE A 297 4.05 7.27 16.99
CA ILE A 297 3.22 7.01 15.80
C ILE A 297 2.24 5.88 16.10
N PHE A 298 2.72 4.73 16.62
CA PHE A 298 1.88 3.61 17.00
C PHE A 298 0.85 3.98 18.09
N LYS A 299 1.26 4.75 19.11
CA LYS A 299 0.35 5.22 20.16
C LYS A 299 -0.77 6.10 19.58
N GLN A 300 -0.46 7.00 18.65
CA GLN A 300 -1.44 7.89 18.00
C GLN A 300 -2.30 7.16 16.96
N ALA A 301 -1.76 6.16 16.28
CA ALA A 301 -2.47 5.39 15.25
C ALA A 301 -3.34 4.24 15.80
N LYS A 302 -3.20 3.86 17.08
CA LYS A 302 -4.00 2.77 17.69
C LYS A 302 -5.53 2.93 17.51
N PRO A 303 -6.16 4.11 17.72
CA PRO A 303 -7.61 4.26 17.49
C PRO A 303 -8.03 4.02 16.03
N ALA A 304 -7.12 4.25 15.08
CA ALA A 304 -7.35 3.98 13.66
C ALA A 304 -7.24 2.48 13.34
N LYS A 305 -6.32 1.74 13.99
CA LYS A 305 -6.29 0.27 13.99
C LYS A 305 -7.61 -0.30 14.50
N ASP A 306 -8.06 0.16 15.68
CA ASP A 306 -9.31 -0.27 16.30
C ASP A 306 -10.54 0.09 15.43
N LYS A 307 -10.48 1.17 14.64
CA LYS A 307 -11.50 1.50 13.64
C LYS A 307 -11.47 0.50 12.49
N LEU A 308 -10.33 0.33 11.81
CA LEU A 308 -10.20 -0.53 10.64
C LEU A 308 -10.67 -1.96 10.94
N LYS A 309 -10.34 -2.48 12.12
CA LYS A 309 -10.79 -3.81 12.55
C LYS A 309 -12.31 -3.95 12.54
N ARG A 310 -13.03 -2.99 13.13
CA ARG A 310 -14.51 -3.01 13.16
C ARG A 310 -15.12 -2.87 11.77
N GLU A 311 -14.57 -2.00 10.93
CA GLU A 311 -15.07 -1.76 9.57
C GLU A 311 -14.87 -3.03 8.70
N LEU A 312 -13.73 -3.72 8.82
CA LEU A 312 -13.46 -4.97 8.13
C LEU A 312 -14.29 -6.14 8.68
N GLU A 313 -14.43 -6.27 10.01
CA GLU A 313 -15.31 -7.27 10.63
C GLU A 313 -16.76 -7.13 10.13
N ALA A 314 -17.26 -5.90 9.95
CA ALA A 314 -18.59 -5.62 9.45
C ALA A 314 -18.84 -6.01 7.98
N LEU A 315 -17.81 -6.35 7.20
CA LEU A 315 -17.96 -6.87 5.83
C LEU A 315 -18.35 -8.36 5.78
N PHE A 316 -18.27 -9.07 6.93
CA PHE A 316 -18.43 -10.52 7.01
C PHE A 316 -19.53 -10.98 8.00
N VAL A 317 -20.47 -10.08 8.33
CA VAL A 317 -21.56 -10.27 9.31
C VAL A 317 -22.93 -10.14 8.65
#